data_AF-A0A090ICB2-F1
#
_entry.id   AF-A0A090ICB2-F1
#
_cell.length_a   1.000
_cell.length_b   1.000
_cell.length_c   1.000
_cell.angle_alpha   90.00
_cell.angle_beta   90.00
_cell.angle_gamma   90.00
#
_symmetry.space_group_name_H-M   'P 1'
#
loop_
_entity.id
_entity.type
_entity.pdbx_description
1 polymer ?
#
loop_
_entity_poly.entity_id
_entity_poly.type
_entity_poly.pdbx_seq_one_letter_code
_entity_poly.pdbx_strand_id
1 'polypeptide(L)' 'MTKGNLTSKNHKEMESFLFMVLEGYKNSDISKSEAMNGLAHVMAALDLRNTQEAVSWFNQNDLQFFKDPTKKNS' A
#
# COMPACT_ATOMS: atom_id res chain seq x y z
N MET A 1 -4.72 15.54 17.49
CA MET A 1 -4.00 14.58 16.63
C MET A 1 -3.92 15.20 15.25
N THR A 2 -2.74 15.61 14.82
CA THR A 2 -2.55 16.31 13.54
C THR A 2 -2.87 15.37 12.40
N LYS A 3 -4.04 15.58 11.77
CA LYS A 3 -4.38 15.11 10.41
C LYS A 3 -3.39 15.78 9.45
N GLY A 4 -2.18 15.26 9.42
CA GLY A 4 -1.00 15.93 8.87
C GLY A 4 -0.75 15.51 7.44
N ASN A 5 -0.42 16.47 6.58
CA ASN A 5 0.11 16.19 5.25
C ASN A 5 1.30 15.22 5.34
N LEU A 6 1.51 14.45 4.29
CA LEU A 6 2.69 13.57 4.20
C LEU A 6 3.97 14.41 4.29
N THR A 7 4.93 13.91 5.08
CA THR A 7 6.27 14.49 5.13
C THR A 7 7.09 14.02 3.92
N SER A 8 8.23 14.66 3.67
CA SER A 8 9.18 14.18 2.65
C SER A 8 9.67 12.76 2.92
N LYS A 9 9.75 12.34 4.20
CA LYS A 9 10.06 10.95 4.56
C LYS A 9 8.94 10.01 4.08
N ASN A 10 7.69 10.38 4.33
CA ASN A 10 6.55 9.57 3.92
C ASN A 10 6.41 9.46 2.41
N HIS A 11 6.79 10.49 1.65
CA HIS A 11 6.84 10.38 0.19
C HIS A 11 7.89 9.36 -0.29
N LYS A 12 9.06 9.25 0.35
CA LYS A 12 10.06 8.21 0.02
C LYS A 12 9.58 6.80 0.38
N GLU A 13 8.89 6.67 1.51
CA GLU A 13 8.26 5.40 1.91
C GLU A 13 7.16 5.01 0.90
N MET A 14 6.35 5.98 0.45
CA MET A 14 5.35 5.79 -0.62
C MET A 14 6.00 5.35 -1.94
N GLU A 15 7.09 6.00 -2.37
CA GLU A 15 7.82 5.60 -3.58
C GLU A 15 8.32 4.15 -3.49
N SER A 16 8.88 3.76 -2.34
CA SER A 16 9.35 2.40 -2.10
C SER A 16 8.22 1.38 -2.16
N PHE A 17 7.07 1.71 -1.57
CA PHE A 17 5.86 0.91 -1.64
C PHE A 17 5.35 0.74 -3.08
N LEU A 18 5.27 1.83 -3.85
CA LEU A 18 4.85 1.79 -5.24
C LEU A 18 5.78 0.91 -6.08
N PHE A 19 7.09 1.04 -5.87
CA PHE A 19 8.08 0.19 -6.53
C PHE A 19 7.87 -1.29 -6.19
N MET A 20 7.66 -1.62 -4.92
CA MET A 20 7.40 -2.99 -4.46
C MET A 20 6.14 -3.58 -5.13
N VAL A 21 5.05 -2.82 -5.21
CA VAL A 21 3.81 -3.26 -5.88
C VAL A 21 4.05 -3.55 -7.36
N LEU A 22 4.77 -2.66 -8.06
CA LEU A 22 5.03 -2.81 -9.49
C LEU A 22 5.96 -3.98 -9.78
N GLU A 23 7.02 -4.17 -9.00
CA GLU A 23 7.91 -5.34 -9.13
C GLU A 23 7.18 -6.64 -8.77
N GLY A 24 6.34 -6.63 -7.74
CA GLY A 24 5.50 -7.78 -7.40
C GLY A 24 4.56 -8.20 -8.52
N TYR A 25 3.92 -7.24 -9.20
CA TYR A 25 3.10 -7.53 -10.38
C TYR A 25 3.94 -8.04 -11.55
N LYS A 26 5.06 -7.38 -11.86
CA LYS A 26 5.97 -7.76 -12.95
C LYS A 26 6.56 -9.16 -12.77
N ASN A 27 6.87 -9.55 -11.54
CA ASN A 27 7.41 -10.86 -11.19
C ASN A 27 6.32 -11.94 -11.00
N SER A 28 5.04 -11.58 -11.20
CA SER A 28 3.88 -12.45 -10.98
C SER A 28 3.68 -12.92 -9.52
N ASP A 29 4.25 -12.21 -8.54
CA ASP A 29 4.06 -12.46 -7.11
C ASP A 29 2.66 -12.04 -6.62
N ILE A 30 2.07 -11.06 -7.29
CA ILE A 30 0.69 -10.59 -7.14
C ILE A 30 0.04 -10.40 -8.52
N SER A 31 -1.27 -10.60 -8.59
CA SER A 31 -2.06 -10.33 -9.78
C SER A 31 -2.25 -8.83 -10.03
N LYS A 32 -2.65 -8.49 -11.25
CA LYS A 32 -3.03 -7.11 -11.61
C LYS A 32 -4.12 -6.56 -10.68
N SER A 33 -5.09 -7.40 -10.30
CA SER A 33 -6.19 -6.99 -9.41
C SER A 33 -5.71 -6.69 -8.00
N GLU A 34 -4.83 -7.53 -7.45
CA GLU A 34 -4.24 -7.34 -6.12
C GLU A 34 -3.40 -6.06 -6.07
N ALA A 35 -2.61 -5.79 -7.11
CA ALA A 35 -1.86 -4.54 -7.25
C ALA A 35 -2.80 -3.32 -7.30
N MET A 36 -3.84 -3.35 -8.14
CA MET A 36 -4.80 -2.26 -8.25
C MET A 36 -5.55 -1.99 -6.94
N ASN A 37 -6.00 -3.04 -6.24
CA ASN A 37 -6.68 -2.90 -4.95
C ASN A 37 -5.77 -2.28 -3.89
N GLY A 38 -4.51 -2.70 -3.84
CA GLY A 38 -3.49 -2.13 -2.96
C GLY A 38 -3.29 -0.63 -3.13
N LEU A 39 -3.15 -0.19 -4.38
CA LEU A 39 -3.03 1.22 -4.72
C LEU A 39 -4.31 2.00 -4.39
N ALA A 40 -5.48 1.42 -4.68
CA ALA A 40 -6.77 2.05 -4.40
C ALA A 40 -6.98 2.27 -2.89
N HIS A 41 -6.59 1.32 -2.03
CA HIS A 41 -6.67 1.48 -0.58
C HIS A 41 -5.84 2.67 -0.08
N VAL A 42 -4.59 2.78 -0.53
CA VAL A 42 -3.72 3.92 -0.21
C VAL A 42 -4.37 5.24 -0.64
N MET A 43 -4.86 5.31 -1.89
CA MET A 43 -5.49 6.52 -2.41
C MET A 43 -6.73 6.90 -1.59
N ALA A 44 -7.56 5.93 -1.20
CA ALA A 44 -8.74 6.17 -0.38
C ALA A 44 -8.38 6.69 1.02
N ALA A 45 -7.37 6.14 1.69
CA ALA A 45 -6.93 6.66 2.99
C ALA A 45 -6.38 8.09 2.89
N LEU A 46 -5.64 8.40 1.82
CA LEU A 46 -5.16 9.76 1.58
C LEU A 46 -6.29 10.75 1.32
N ASP A 47 -7.29 10.36 0.51
CA ASP A 47 -8.50 11.16 0.24
C ASP A 47 -9.29 11.46 1.54
N LEU A 48 -9.41 10.46 2.41
CA LEU A 48 -10.04 10.60 3.73
C LEU A 48 -9.19 11.38 4.76
N ARG A 49 -8.02 11.92 4.35
CA ARG A 49 -7.01 12.55 5.21
C ARG A 49 -6.56 11.65 6.36
N ASN A 50 -6.64 10.33 6.18
CA ASN A 50 -6.09 9.33 7.09
C ASN A 50 -4.63 9.02 6.73
N THR A 51 -3.78 10.04 6.85
CA THR A 51 -2.37 9.93 6.47
C THR A 51 -1.60 8.95 7.34
N GLN A 52 -2.04 8.72 8.58
CA GLN A 52 -1.43 7.72 9.47
C GLN A 52 -1.66 6.30 8.96
N GLU A 53 -2.86 5.99 8.49
CA GLU A 53 -3.17 4.69 7.88
C GLU A 53 -2.40 4.50 6.57
N ALA A 54 -2.36 5.51 5.71
CA ALA A 54 -1.56 5.46 4.48
C ALA A 54 -0.07 5.18 4.76
N VAL A 55 0.51 5.88 5.76
CA VAL A 55 1.91 5.67 6.17
C VAL A 55 2.13 4.27 6.75
N SER A 56 1.14 3.68 7.43
CA SER A 56 1.26 2.31 7.94
C SER A 56 1.46 1.29 6.82
N TRP A 57 0.85 1.52 5.65
CA TRP A 57 1.00 0.66 4.47
C TRP A 57 2.32 0.89 3.74
N PHE A 58 2.80 2.14 3.68
CA PHE A 58 4.09 2.44 3.05
C PHE A 58 5.27 1.71 3.72
N ASN A 59 5.15 1.45 5.03
CA ASN A 59 6.19 0.83 5.83
C ASN A 59 6.08 -0.71 5.88
N GLN A 60 5.23 -1.32 5.05
CA GLN A 60 5.17 -2.76 4.92
C GLN A 60 6.26 -3.26 3.97
N ASN A 61 6.96 -4.31 4.41
CA ASN A 61 8.11 -4.86 3.69
C ASN A 61 7.75 -6.09 2.83
N ASP A 62 6.48 -6.47 2.77
CA ASP A 62 6.03 -7.61 1.99
C ASP A 62 4.74 -7.34 1.24
N LEU A 63 4.47 -8.19 0.26
CA LEU A 63 3.27 -8.13 -0.58
C LEU A 63 2.06 -8.81 0.06
N GLN A 64 2.15 -9.29 1.31
CA GLN A 64 1.04 -10.06 1.91
C GLN A 64 -0.22 -9.24 2.09
N PHE A 65 -0.08 -7.93 2.27
CA PHE A 65 -1.21 -7.02 2.34
C PHE A 65 -2.08 -7.00 1.07
N PHE A 66 -1.48 -7.29 -0.10
CA PHE A 66 -2.21 -7.37 -1.36
C PHE A 66 -2.84 -8.75 -1.59
N LYS A 67 -2.30 -9.78 -0.92
CA LYS A 67 -2.76 -11.15 -1.03
C LYS A 67 -4.00 -11.29 -0.14
N ASP A 68 -5.15 -11.17 -0.78
CA ASP A 68 -6.52 -11.30 -0.28
C ASP A 68 -6.68 -11.77 1.19
N PRO A 69 -7.32 -10.97 2.07
CA PRO A 69 -7.61 -11.36 3.46
C PRO A 69 -8.52 -12.61 3.57
N THR A 70 -9.15 -13.07 2.48
CA THR A 70 -10.01 -14.26 2.49
C THR A 70 -9.26 -15.59 2.39
N LYS A 71 -7.93 -15.61 2.20
CA LYS A 71 -7.11 -16.84 2.24
C LYS A 71 -6.71 -17.31 3.65
N LYS A 72 -7.47 -16.95 4.69
CA LYS A 72 -7.51 -17.70 5.95
C LYS A 72 -8.73 -18.61 5.90
N ASN A 73 -8.50 -19.93 5.86
CA ASN A 73 -9.45 -21.05 5.84
C ASN A 73 -9.60 -21.70 4.46
N SER A 74 -8.58 -22.49 4.08
CA SER A 74 -8.78 -23.75 3.37
C SER A 74 -8.44 -24.88 4.32
#